data_AF-A0A674CHW4-F1
#
_entry.id   AF-A0A674CHW4-F1
#
_cell.length_a   1.000
_cell.length_b   1.000
_cell.length_c   1.000
_cell.angle_alpha   90.00
_cell.angle_beta   90.00
_cell.angle_gamma   90.00
#
_symmetry.space_group_name_H-M   'P 1'
#
loop_
_entity.id
_entity.type
_entity.pdbx_description
1 polymer ?
#
loop_
_entity_poly.entity_id
_entity_poly.type
_entity_poly.pdbx_seq_one_letter_code
_entity_poly.pdbx_strand_id
1 'polypeptide(L)'
;MALQGSEEIEEQLAEPEEIGDEDVSISPAEEITLNVGPGREEDTDSLLLPWDRFSAWLHCICVVGFDLELGQAVEVQSKTFFLLLKTSICYLSFPDSNSGCLGDTQFCFRFRQASGRKSSLGCFLDQFDRDAPVCLKRDQGHYYGYVYFRQVRDKSLKRGYFQKSLVLISKLPYVMFFHSLLKLIAPEYFEKQEPCLEAACNDIDRWPTPHPGKILVLPIMGTVMKVRIPTSYDKPGTSQLVQSTQPIQFHLFFFYRCFHPVFFHIQMLWELVLLGEALVVMAPSPAESSDTVLALVSCISPLRYCSDFRPYFTIHDSEFKEYTTRTQAPPPEPSVILGVTNPFFAKTLQHWPHIIRIGDMKQAGETVKQMKVKKLKNLKTLDSKPGD
;
A
#
# COMPACT_ATOMS: atom_id res chain seq x y z
N MET A 1 -46.03 -13.81 86.71
CA MET A 1 -45.06 -12.87 86.09
C MET A 1 -43.76 -13.62 85.84
N ALA A 2 -42.86 -13.01 85.05
CA ALA A 2 -41.46 -13.35 84.76
C ALA A 2 -40.69 -14.29 85.73
N LEU A 3 -39.69 -15.08 85.29
CA LEU A 3 -39.16 -15.41 83.93
C LEU A 3 -38.33 -16.72 84.05
N GLN A 4 -38.24 -17.53 82.98
CA GLN A 4 -37.45 -18.79 82.91
C GLN A 4 -35.97 -18.49 82.55
N GLY A 5 -34.93 -19.33 82.74
CA GLY A 5 -34.80 -20.81 82.79
C GLY A 5 -34.41 -21.35 81.40
N SER A 6 -33.44 -22.26 81.17
CA SER A 6 -32.64 -23.20 81.99
C SER A 6 -31.28 -23.53 81.28
N GLU A 7 -30.15 -23.79 81.96
CA GLU A 7 -29.48 -25.12 82.20
C GLU A 7 -29.39 -26.06 80.97
N GLU A 8 -28.18 -26.35 80.44
CA GLU A 8 -27.29 -27.55 80.67
C GLU A 8 -27.56 -28.69 79.63
N ILE A 9 -26.69 -29.68 79.32
CA ILE A 9 -25.48 -30.25 79.96
C ILE A 9 -24.50 -30.85 78.88
N GLU A 10 -23.35 -31.42 79.27
CA GLU A 10 -22.38 -32.13 78.39
C GLU A 10 -22.80 -33.56 78.00
N GLU A 11 -22.23 -34.13 76.92
CA GLU A 11 -21.86 -35.57 76.91
C GLU A 11 -20.71 -35.88 75.91
N GLN A 12 -19.87 -36.89 76.22
CA GLN A 12 -18.77 -37.39 75.37
C GLN A 12 -18.83 -38.93 75.28
N LEU A 13 -18.89 -39.48 74.06
CA LEU A 13 -18.61 -40.89 73.70
C LEU A 13 -18.34 -40.99 72.18
N ALA A 14 -17.70 -42.01 71.59
CA ALA A 14 -16.50 -42.80 71.92
C ALA A 14 -16.29 -43.87 70.81
N GLU A 15 -15.28 -43.70 69.94
CA GLU A 15 -14.48 -44.73 69.20
C GLU A 15 -15.15 -45.93 68.42
N PRO A 16 -14.42 -46.72 67.58
CA PRO A 16 -13.62 -46.31 66.42
C PRO A 16 -13.86 -47.26 65.19
N GLU A 17 -12.78 -47.71 64.50
CA GLU A 17 -12.70 -48.73 63.40
C GLU A 17 -13.32 -48.37 62.02
N GLU A 18 -12.86 -48.86 60.86
CA GLU A 18 -11.54 -49.21 60.25
C GLU A 18 -11.84 -49.53 58.74
N ILE A 19 -10.98 -49.58 57.69
CA ILE A 19 -9.54 -49.50 57.35
C ILE A 19 -9.47 -48.70 56.01
N GLY A 20 -8.43 -48.00 55.55
CA GLY A 20 -7.07 -47.69 56.02
C GLY A 20 -6.10 -47.51 54.83
N ASP A 21 -4.90 -46.96 55.10
CA ASP A 21 -3.65 -46.97 54.29
C ASP A 21 -3.65 -46.33 52.86
N GLU A 22 -2.54 -45.79 52.33
CA GLU A 22 -1.13 -45.74 52.77
C GLU A 22 -0.60 -44.29 52.96
N ASP A 23 0.57 -44.15 53.60
CA ASP A 23 1.15 -42.88 54.10
C ASP A 23 2.34 -42.33 53.25
N VAL A 24 2.97 -41.26 53.74
CA VAL A 24 3.73 -40.26 52.98
C VAL A 24 5.25 -40.52 52.89
N SER A 25 5.79 -40.23 51.68
CA SER A 25 7.17 -39.80 51.34
C SER A 25 8.33 -40.82 51.25
N ILE A 26 9.16 -40.60 50.22
CA ILE A 26 10.62 -40.30 50.29
C ILE A 26 11.05 -39.67 48.93
N SER A 27 12.10 -38.84 48.93
CA SER A 27 12.65 -38.09 47.77
C SER A 27 13.78 -38.87 47.05
N PRO A 28 14.51 -38.34 46.02
CA PRO A 28 14.27 -37.18 45.14
C PRO A 28 14.51 -37.45 43.61
N ALA A 29 14.12 -36.50 42.76
CA ALA A 29 14.68 -36.12 41.44
C ALA A 29 15.09 -37.19 40.38
N GLU A 30 14.38 -37.20 39.24
CA GLU A 30 14.96 -37.51 37.92
C GLU A 30 14.18 -36.81 36.78
N GLU A 31 14.69 -36.84 35.53
CA GLU A 31 14.16 -36.05 34.40
C GLU A 31 12.85 -36.60 33.82
N ILE A 32 11.92 -35.71 33.43
CA ILE A 32 10.79 -36.06 32.55
C ILE A 32 10.77 -35.13 31.34
N THR A 33 10.98 -35.71 30.16
CA THR A 33 10.91 -35.04 28.86
C THR A 33 9.48 -34.70 28.48
N LEU A 34 9.10 -33.43 28.62
CA LEU A 34 7.84 -32.91 28.10
C LEU A 34 7.88 -32.88 26.57
N ASN A 35 7.26 -33.88 25.94
CA ASN A 35 6.98 -33.90 24.51
C ASN A 35 6.15 -32.67 24.12
N VAL A 36 6.77 -31.75 23.37
CA VAL A 36 6.08 -30.62 22.75
C VAL A 36 5.26 -31.16 21.58
N GLY A 37 3.97 -31.41 21.84
CA GLY A 37 2.99 -31.68 20.78
C GLY A 37 2.88 -30.49 19.82
N PRO A 38 2.44 -30.71 18.56
CA PRO A 38 2.32 -29.64 17.58
C PRO A 38 1.40 -28.52 18.08
N GLY A 39 1.81 -27.28 17.81
CA GLY A 39 1.12 -26.10 18.32
C GLY A 39 -0.28 -25.89 17.73
N ARG A 40 -1.15 -25.24 18.50
CA ARG A 40 -2.52 -24.85 18.11
C ARG A 40 -2.50 -23.80 16.98
N GLU A 41 -2.39 -24.22 15.72
CA GLU A 41 -2.70 -23.35 14.55
C GLU A 41 -4.12 -23.60 13.98
N GLU A 42 -4.88 -24.59 14.47
CA GLU A 42 -6.16 -25.01 13.86
C GLU A 42 -7.41 -24.22 14.32
N ASP A 43 -7.47 -23.69 15.55
CA ASP A 43 -8.70 -23.09 16.10
C ASP A 43 -9.10 -21.75 15.46
N THR A 44 -8.15 -20.99 14.89
CA THR A 44 -8.40 -19.59 14.44
C THR A 44 -9.24 -19.46 13.17
N ASP A 45 -9.37 -20.51 12.37
CA ASP A 45 -10.17 -20.48 11.14
C ASP A 45 -11.69 -20.49 11.40
N SER A 46 -12.10 -20.88 12.62
CA SER A 46 -13.51 -21.09 13.00
C SER A 46 -14.38 -19.82 13.07
N LEU A 47 -13.80 -18.63 12.97
CA LEU A 47 -14.48 -17.33 13.16
C LEU A 47 -14.42 -16.39 11.93
N LEU A 48 -13.86 -16.83 10.81
CA LEU A 48 -13.72 -15.99 9.61
C LEU A 48 -15.04 -15.86 8.85
N LEU A 49 -15.41 -14.62 8.49
CA LEU A 49 -16.56 -14.37 7.61
C LEU A 49 -16.18 -14.59 6.13
N PRO A 50 -17.16 -14.86 5.25
CA PRO A 50 -16.92 -14.89 3.81
C PRO A 50 -16.25 -13.60 3.34
N TRP A 51 -15.19 -13.73 2.54
CA TRP A 51 -14.36 -12.63 2.06
C TRP A 51 -13.45 -11.92 3.09
N ASP A 52 -13.23 -12.47 4.30
CA ASP A 52 -12.27 -11.91 5.27
C ASP A 52 -10.80 -12.13 4.85
N ARG A 53 -10.46 -13.29 4.28
CA ARG A 53 -9.08 -13.55 3.80
C ARG A 53 -8.72 -12.63 2.65
N PHE A 54 -9.64 -12.42 1.71
CA PHE A 54 -9.55 -11.38 0.69
C PHE A 54 -9.36 -10.00 1.33
N SER A 55 -10.16 -9.66 2.35
CA SER A 55 -10.08 -8.37 3.05
C SER A 55 -8.76 -8.13 3.80
N ALA A 56 -8.02 -9.19 4.13
CA ALA A 56 -6.69 -9.09 4.70
C ALA A 56 -5.65 -8.56 3.69
N TRP A 57 -5.85 -8.83 2.39
CA TRP A 57 -4.96 -8.47 1.28
C TRP A 57 -5.44 -7.27 0.46
N LEU A 58 -6.74 -7.22 0.12
CA LEU A 58 -7.36 -6.26 -0.79
C LEU A 58 -8.69 -5.74 -0.22
N HIS A 59 -8.96 -4.46 -0.41
CA HIS A 59 -10.26 -3.88 -0.13
C HIS A 59 -11.25 -4.21 -1.26
N CYS A 60 -10.83 -4.03 -2.51
CA CYS A 60 -11.58 -4.42 -3.71
C CYS A 60 -10.64 -4.47 -4.94
N ILE A 61 -11.12 -5.10 -6.02
CA ILE A 61 -10.58 -4.94 -7.36
C ILE A 61 -11.60 -4.13 -8.19
N CYS A 62 -11.12 -3.17 -8.97
CA CYS A 62 -11.93 -2.33 -9.84
C CYS A 62 -11.38 -2.37 -11.27
N VAL A 63 -12.28 -2.29 -12.24
CA VAL A 63 -11.96 -2.12 -13.67
C VAL A 63 -12.49 -0.75 -14.09
N VAL A 64 -11.63 0.08 -14.66
CA VAL A 64 -12.00 1.43 -15.14
C VAL A 64 -11.77 1.50 -16.65
N GLY A 65 -12.85 1.73 -17.41
CA GLY A 65 -12.83 1.96 -18.85
C GLY A 65 -12.85 3.45 -19.19
N PHE A 66 -12.65 3.77 -20.47
CA PHE A 66 -12.94 5.10 -21.02
C PHE A 66 -14.21 5.03 -21.88
N ASP A 67 -15.31 5.56 -21.36
CA ASP A 67 -16.53 5.81 -22.10
C ASP A 67 -16.49 7.16 -22.85
N LEU A 68 -17.26 7.29 -23.94
CA LEU A 68 -17.25 8.48 -24.79
C LEU A 68 -18.13 9.63 -24.27
N GLU A 69 -19.10 9.35 -23.41
CA GLU A 69 -20.05 10.32 -22.87
C GLU A 69 -19.73 10.66 -21.41
N LEU A 70 -19.30 9.65 -20.62
CA LEU A 70 -18.98 9.77 -19.20
C LEU A 70 -17.48 9.98 -18.91
N GLY A 71 -16.59 9.65 -19.85
CA GLY A 71 -15.14 9.63 -19.62
C GLY A 71 -14.69 8.39 -18.83
N GLN A 72 -13.82 8.57 -17.84
CA GLN A 72 -13.31 7.48 -17.00
C GLN A 72 -14.43 6.92 -16.09
N ALA A 73 -14.84 5.67 -16.31
CA ALA A 73 -15.96 5.04 -15.61
C ALA A 73 -15.60 3.63 -15.08
N VAL A 74 -16.10 3.28 -13.89
CA VAL A 74 -15.96 1.91 -13.36
C VAL A 74 -16.90 0.99 -14.15
N GLU A 75 -16.32 0.01 -14.83
CA GLU A 75 -17.07 -1.06 -15.51
C GLU A 75 -17.46 -2.17 -14.52
N VAL A 76 -16.48 -2.68 -13.77
CA VAL A 76 -16.61 -3.87 -12.91
C VAL A 76 -15.96 -3.60 -11.55
N GLN A 77 -16.52 -4.16 -10.48
CA GLN A 77 -16.00 -4.06 -9.10
C GLN A 77 -16.27 -5.35 -8.31
N SER A 78 -15.25 -5.93 -7.66
CA SER A 78 -15.40 -7.21 -6.96
C SER A 78 -16.10 -7.15 -5.60
N LYS A 79 -16.22 -5.96 -5.01
CA LYS A 79 -17.00 -5.69 -3.79
C LYS A 79 -17.72 -4.34 -3.89
N THR A 80 -18.84 -4.20 -3.17
CA THR A 80 -19.64 -2.96 -3.13
C THR A 80 -18.89 -1.85 -2.41
N PHE A 81 -18.21 -0.99 -3.17
CA PHE A 81 -17.50 0.18 -2.66
C PHE A 81 -18.47 1.34 -2.35
N PHE A 82 -18.22 2.11 -1.28
CA PHE A 82 -18.98 3.33 -0.95
C PHE A 82 -18.92 4.36 -2.09
N LEU A 83 -20.06 4.67 -2.71
CA LEU A 83 -20.21 5.49 -3.93
C LEU A 83 -19.29 6.73 -4.02
N LEU A 84 -19.02 7.39 -2.89
CA LEU A 84 -18.30 8.66 -2.78
C LEU A 84 -16.89 8.69 -3.42
N LEU A 85 -16.10 7.61 -3.36
CA LEU A 85 -14.71 7.61 -3.86
C LEU A 85 -14.54 6.99 -5.26
N LYS A 86 -15.63 6.53 -5.90
CA LYS A 86 -15.58 5.96 -7.26
C LYS A 86 -14.97 6.94 -8.26
N THR A 87 -15.38 8.21 -8.21
CA THR A 87 -14.90 9.28 -9.10
C THR A 87 -13.39 9.52 -8.96
N SER A 88 -12.87 9.57 -7.73
CA SER A 88 -11.43 9.73 -7.48
C SER A 88 -10.64 8.54 -8.03
N ILE A 89 -11.14 7.31 -7.82
CA ILE A 89 -10.52 6.10 -8.38
C ILE A 89 -10.52 6.15 -9.92
N CYS A 90 -11.63 6.55 -10.56
CA CYS A 90 -11.69 6.68 -12.03
C CYS A 90 -10.57 7.56 -12.60
N TYR A 91 -10.42 8.78 -12.09
CA TYR A 91 -9.43 9.72 -12.60
C TYR A 91 -7.99 9.35 -12.23
N LEU A 92 -7.75 8.88 -10.99
CA LEU A 92 -6.42 8.45 -10.56
C LEU A 92 -5.96 7.14 -11.23
N SER A 93 -6.87 6.37 -11.84
CA SER A 93 -6.54 5.15 -12.59
C SER A 93 -6.11 5.40 -14.04
N PHE A 94 -6.06 6.65 -14.50
CA PHE A 94 -5.70 7.03 -15.87
C PHE A 94 -4.56 8.07 -15.90
N PRO A 95 -3.71 8.09 -16.94
CA PRO A 95 -2.77 9.18 -17.17
C PRO A 95 -3.46 10.52 -17.44
N ASP A 96 -3.14 11.55 -16.64
CA ASP A 96 -3.59 12.95 -16.79
C ASP A 96 -2.91 13.64 -18.00
N SER A 97 -2.02 12.92 -18.68
CA SER A 97 -1.38 13.31 -19.93
C SER A 97 -1.08 12.04 -20.74
N ASN A 98 -1.69 11.90 -21.93
CA ASN A 98 -1.55 10.72 -22.78
C ASN A 98 -0.18 10.61 -23.48
N SER A 99 0.76 11.52 -23.21
CA SER A 99 2.14 11.49 -23.67
C SER A 99 2.88 10.29 -23.06
N GLY A 100 3.55 9.49 -23.89
CA GLY A 100 4.40 8.37 -23.45
C GLY A 100 3.68 7.09 -23.00
N CYS A 101 2.39 7.13 -22.68
CA CYS A 101 1.64 6.01 -22.10
C CYS A 101 1.08 5.01 -23.14
N LEU A 102 1.83 4.68 -24.20
CA LEU A 102 1.44 3.67 -25.18
C LEU A 102 1.91 2.27 -24.77
N GLY A 103 1.04 1.27 -24.88
CA GLY A 103 1.26 -0.09 -24.38
C GLY A 103 0.70 -0.26 -22.97
N ASP A 104 1.42 -1.01 -22.13
CA ASP A 104 1.02 -1.32 -20.75
C ASP A 104 1.87 -0.54 -19.75
N THR A 105 1.20 0.23 -18.87
CA THR A 105 1.83 1.07 -17.84
C THR A 105 1.37 0.66 -16.46
N GLN A 106 2.30 0.48 -15.52
CA GLN A 106 1.98 0.24 -14.11
C GLN A 106 2.45 1.40 -13.25
N PHE A 107 1.63 1.77 -12.28
CA PHE A 107 1.86 2.88 -11.35
C PHE A 107 0.95 2.73 -10.13
N CYS A 108 1.18 3.54 -9.10
CA CYS A 108 0.28 3.59 -7.95
C CYS A 108 -0.13 5.01 -7.56
N PHE A 109 -1.27 5.13 -6.89
CA PHE A 109 -1.74 6.34 -6.24
C PHE A 109 -2.08 6.05 -4.77
N ARG A 110 -2.10 7.10 -3.94
CA ARG A 110 -2.45 7.01 -2.51
C ARG A 110 -3.51 8.07 -2.23
N PHE A 111 -4.62 7.68 -1.60
CA PHE A 111 -5.79 8.53 -1.42
C PHE A 111 -6.37 8.39 0.00
N ARG A 112 -6.92 9.48 0.52
CA ARG A 112 -7.45 9.57 1.90
C ARG A 112 -8.69 8.69 2.05
N GLN A 113 -8.70 7.83 3.08
CA GLN A 113 -9.89 7.06 3.43
C GLN A 113 -10.99 8.01 3.93
N ALA A 114 -12.20 7.92 3.37
CA ALA A 114 -13.36 8.62 3.89
C ALA A 114 -13.66 8.21 5.34
N SER A 115 -13.96 9.20 6.19
CA SER A 115 -14.17 9.05 7.64
C SER A 115 -15.31 8.09 7.98
N GLY A 116 -14.97 6.82 8.22
CA GLY A 116 -15.90 5.75 8.55
C GLY A 116 -15.53 5.07 9.88
N ARG A 117 -16.50 4.38 10.49
CA ARG A 117 -16.28 3.62 11.73
C ARG A 117 -15.20 2.55 11.52
N LYS A 118 -14.29 2.39 12.49
CA LYS A 118 -13.29 1.30 12.45
C LYS A 118 -14.01 -0.05 12.49
N SER A 119 -13.75 -0.92 11.52
CA SER A 119 -14.22 -2.31 11.54
C SER A 119 -13.44 -3.11 12.58
N SER A 120 -14.09 -4.08 13.23
CA SER A 120 -13.46 -5.03 14.17
C SER A 120 -12.29 -5.79 13.51
N LEU A 121 -12.47 -6.22 12.25
CA LEU A 121 -11.43 -6.87 11.44
C LEU A 121 -10.16 -5.99 11.31
N GLY A 122 -10.30 -4.66 11.31
CA GLY A 122 -9.16 -3.76 11.28
C GLY A 122 -8.27 -3.86 12.53
N CYS A 123 -8.87 -4.03 13.71
CA CYS A 123 -8.13 -4.19 14.96
C CYS A 123 -7.44 -5.56 15.08
N PHE A 124 -8.01 -6.60 14.45
CA PHE A 124 -7.37 -7.91 14.31
C PHE A 124 -6.18 -7.83 13.34
N LEU A 125 -6.37 -7.25 12.15
CA LEU A 125 -5.33 -7.14 11.12
C LEU A 125 -4.15 -6.26 11.54
N ASP A 126 -4.37 -5.21 12.34
CA ASP A 126 -3.29 -4.35 12.86
C ASP A 126 -2.27 -5.11 13.73
N GLN A 127 -2.62 -6.27 14.30
CA GLN A 127 -1.68 -7.10 15.08
C GLN A 127 -0.60 -7.75 14.19
N PHE A 128 -0.94 -8.10 12.95
CA PHE A 128 -0.03 -8.77 12.01
C PHE A 128 1.05 -7.82 11.47
N ASP A 129 0.82 -6.50 11.51
CA ASP A 129 1.77 -5.46 11.12
C ASP A 129 2.84 -5.15 12.19
N ARG A 130 2.78 -5.78 13.37
CA ARG A 130 3.71 -5.50 14.49
C ARG A 130 5.17 -5.65 14.09
N ASP A 131 5.51 -6.72 13.39
CA ASP A 131 6.90 -7.10 13.07
C ASP A 131 7.32 -6.68 11.65
N ALA A 132 6.49 -5.94 10.92
CA ALA A 132 6.84 -5.42 9.59
C ALA A 132 7.83 -4.23 9.69
N PRO A 133 8.75 -4.05 8.72
CA PRO A 133 9.54 -2.83 8.58
C PRO A 133 8.65 -1.58 8.48
N VAL A 134 9.17 -0.44 8.93
CA VAL A 134 8.42 0.83 9.02
C VAL A 134 7.79 1.26 7.68
N CYS A 135 8.50 1.06 6.56
CA CYS A 135 8.03 1.33 5.20
C CYS A 135 6.94 0.37 4.70
N LEU A 136 6.72 -0.77 5.38
CA LEU A 136 5.74 -1.79 5.03
C LEU A 136 4.49 -1.80 5.93
N LYS A 137 4.45 -0.99 6.99
CA LYS A 137 3.29 -0.89 7.88
C LYS A 137 2.15 -0.11 7.21
N ARG A 138 0.92 -0.56 7.43
CA ARG A 138 -0.32 0.13 7.01
C ARG A 138 -0.35 1.58 7.45
N ASP A 139 -1.10 2.37 6.69
CA ASP A 139 -1.59 3.68 7.11
C ASP A 139 -3.09 3.53 7.43
N GLN A 140 -3.51 3.92 8.64
CA GLN A 140 -4.92 3.83 9.01
C GLN A 140 -5.78 4.86 8.25
N GLY A 141 -5.19 5.98 7.79
CA GLY A 141 -5.88 7.09 7.14
C GLY A 141 -5.96 7.00 5.60
N HIS A 142 -5.27 6.05 4.95
CA HIS A 142 -5.14 6.03 3.49
C HIS A 142 -5.32 4.62 2.88
N TYR A 143 -5.68 4.62 1.60
CA TYR A 143 -5.62 3.45 0.72
C TYR A 143 -4.58 3.68 -0.38
N TYR A 144 -3.99 2.58 -0.86
CA TYR A 144 -3.17 2.52 -2.06
C TYR A 144 -3.99 1.92 -3.19
N GLY A 145 -3.98 2.58 -4.35
CA GLY A 145 -4.47 2.04 -5.61
C GLY A 145 -3.31 1.65 -6.50
N TYR A 146 -3.20 0.37 -6.85
CA TYR A 146 -2.21 -0.16 -7.78
C TYR A 146 -2.87 -0.34 -9.15
N VAL A 147 -2.27 0.22 -10.20
CA VAL A 147 -2.88 0.32 -11.52
C VAL A 147 -2.09 -0.49 -12.54
N TYR A 148 -2.80 -1.22 -13.40
CA TYR A 148 -2.30 -1.69 -14.70
C TYR A 148 -3.18 -1.05 -15.77
N PHE A 149 -2.66 -0.02 -16.42
CA PHE A 149 -3.32 0.70 -17.51
C PHE A 149 -2.82 0.17 -18.85
N ARG A 150 -3.74 -0.24 -19.73
CA ARG A 150 -3.47 -0.65 -21.10
C ARG A 150 -4.00 0.40 -22.07
N GLN A 151 -3.14 0.96 -22.90
CA GLN A 151 -3.50 1.79 -24.05
C GLN A 151 -2.89 1.25 -25.35
N VAL A 152 -3.73 0.65 -26.18
CA VAL A 152 -3.33 0.13 -27.51
C VAL A 152 -4.13 0.80 -28.62
N ARG A 153 -3.55 0.91 -29.81
CA ARG A 153 -4.26 1.42 -30.99
C ARG A 153 -5.30 0.39 -31.43
N ASP A 154 -6.55 0.82 -31.54
CA ASP A 154 -7.64 0.00 -32.03
C ASP A 154 -8.47 0.83 -33.02
N LYS A 155 -8.53 0.35 -34.26
CA LYS A 155 -9.26 1.01 -35.37
C LYS A 155 -10.76 0.70 -35.37
N SER A 156 -11.21 -0.28 -34.60
CA SER A 156 -12.64 -0.60 -34.46
C SER A 156 -13.37 0.39 -33.54
N LEU A 157 -12.65 0.94 -32.56
CA LEU A 157 -13.17 1.92 -31.59
C LEU A 157 -13.18 3.33 -32.19
N LYS A 158 -14.28 4.07 -32.02
CA LYS A 158 -14.48 5.45 -32.52
C LYS A 158 -13.34 6.42 -32.16
N ARG A 159 -12.61 6.15 -31.06
CA ARG A 159 -11.52 6.99 -30.53
C ARG A 159 -10.12 6.58 -31.02
N GLY A 160 -9.99 5.51 -31.81
CA GLY A 160 -8.72 5.00 -32.34
C GLY A 160 -7.81 4.29 -31.34
N TYR A 161 -8.24 4.16 -30.08
CA TYR A 161 -7.50 3.55 -28.98
C TYR A 161 -8.45 2.81 -28.04
N PHE A 162 -8.05 1.60 -27.65
CA PHE A 162 -8.52 0.95 -26.43
C PHE A 162 -7.79 1.59 -25.24
N GLN A 163 -8.51 1.95 -24.18
CA GLN A 163 -7.96 2.40 -22.91
C GLN A 163 -8.74 1.78 -21.76
N LYS A 164 -8.09 0.97 -20.92
CA LYS A 164 -8.70 0.33 -19.74
C LYS A 164 -7.66 0.10 -18.65
N SER A 165 -8.08 0.23 -17.40
CA SER A 165 -7.26 -0.03 -16.21
C SER A 165 -7.85 -1.14 -15.35
N LEU A 166 -7.01 -2.10 -14.94
CA LEU A 166 -7.29 -2.96 -13.78
C LEU A 166 -6.63 -2.35 -12.55
N VAL A 167 -7.36 -2.29 -11.43
CA VAL A 167 -6.96 -1.53 -10.24
C VAL A 167 -7.16 -2.38 -8.98
N LEU A 168 -6.09 -2.59 -8.21
CA LEU A 168 -6.14 -3.24 -6.89
C LEU A 168 -6.13 -2.16 -5.80
N ILE A 169 -7.15 -2.13 -4.94
CA ILE A 169 -7.19 -1.23 -3.78
C ILE A 169 -6.77 -1.99 -2.52
N SER A 170 -5.77 -1.51 -1.78
CA SER A 170 -5.31 -2.13 -0.53
C SER A 170 -4.90 -1.11 0.53
N LYS A 171 -4.78 -1.57 1.79
CA LYS A 171 -4.09 -0.83 2.87
C LYS A 171 -2.60 -1.19 2.98
N LEU A 172 -2.20 -2.31 2.37
CA LEU A 172 -0.83 -2.81 2.39
C LEU A 172 0.03 -2.05 1.36
N PRO A 173 1.14 -1.41 1.74
CA PRO A 173 2.01 -0.67 0.82
C PRO A 173 2.92 -1.57 -0.04
N TYR A 174 2.47 -2.77 -0.45
CA TYR A 174 3.33 -3.80 -1.05
C TYR A 174 3.47 -3.64 -2.58
N VAL A 175 3.96 -2.48 -3.01
CA VAL A 175 3.96 -2.00 -4.41
C VAL A 175 4.40 -3.07 -5.42
N MET A 176 5.60 -3.65 -5.25
CA MET A 176 6.12 -4.65 -6.19
C MET A 176 5.35 -5.97 -6.18
N PHE A 177 4.71 -6.34 -5.06
CA PHE A 177 3.85 -7.54 -5.00
C PHE A 177 2.56 -7.30 -5.80
N PHE A 178 1.87 -6.19 -5.57
CA PHE A 178 0.64 -5.86 -6.29
C PHE A 178 0.89 -5.56 -7.78
N HIS A 179 2.03 -4.96 -8.13
CA HIS A 179 2.44 -4.83 -9.54
C HIS A 179 2.69 -6.22 -10.18
N SER A 180 3.35 -7.16 -9.50
CA SER A 180 3.50 -8.53 -9.99
C SER A 180 2.17 -9.27 -10.13
N LEU A 181 1.26 -9.14 -9.16
CA LEU A 181 -0.08 -9.72 -9.19
C LEU A 181 -0.92 -9.17 -10.36
N LEU A 182 -0.86 -7.85 -10.59
CA LEU A 182 -1.50 -7.20 -11.74
C LEU A 182 -0.96 -7.69 -13.09
N LYS A 183 0.33 -8.04 -13.20
CA LYS A 183 0.88 -8.63 -14.43
C LYS A 183 0.30 -10.01 -14.77
N LEU A 184 -0.25 -10.71 -13.78
CA LEU A 184 -0.95 -11.98 -13.99
C LEU A 184 -2.43 -11.73 -14.32
N ILE A 185 -3.14 -10.94 -13.50
CA ILE A 185 -4.59 -10.77 -13.63
C ILE A 185 -4.99 -9.85 -14.80
N ALA A 186 -4.26 -8.76 -15.07
CA ALA A 186 -4.69 -7.76 -16.05
C ALA A 186 -4.72 -8.26 -17.50
N PRO A 187 -3.68 -8.95 -18.04
CA PRO A 187 -3.74 -9.47 -19.41
C PRO A 187 -4.87 -10.48 -19.59
N GLU A 188 -4.97 -11.43 -18.66
CA GLU A 188 -6.01 -12.45 -18.61
C GLU A 188 -7.42 -11.83 -18.56
N TYR A 189 -7.65 -10.81 -17.73
CA TYR A 189 -8.91 -10.08 -17.65
C TYR A 189 -9.22 -9.33 -18.96
N PHE A 190 -8.24 -8.67 -19.57
CA PHE A 190 -8.47 -7.93 -20.83
C PHE A 190 -8.86 -8.84 -22.00
N GLU A 191 -8.57 -10.14 -21.93
CA GLU A 191 -9.02 -11.15 -22.90
C GLU A 191 -10.33 -11.83 -22.47
N LYS A 192 -10.44 -12.25 -21.20
CA LYS A 192 -11.50 -13.16 -20.69
C LYS A 192 -12.62 -12.47 -19.91
N GLN A 193 -12.48 -11.18 -19.62
CA GLN A 193 -13.41 -10.33 -18.85
C GLN A 193 -13.82 -10.94 -17.47
N GLU A 194 -15.04 -10.69 -17.02
CA GLU A 194 -15.53 -10.90 -15.64
C GLU A 194 -15.23 -12.28 -15.01
N PRO A 195 -15.42 -13.44 -15.69
CA PRO A 195 -15.15 -14.75 -15.08
C PRO A 195 -13.69 -14.96 -14.66
N CYS A 196 -12.73 -14.30 -15.33
CA CYS A 196 -11.33 -14.28 -14.91
C CYS A 196 -11.14 -13.51 -13.59
N LEU A 197 -11.87 -12.41 -13.43
CA LEU A 197 -11.80 -11.60 -12.21
C LEU A 197 -12.49 -12.30 -11.03
N GLU A 198 -13.60 -12.99 -11.27
CA GLU A 198 -14.26 -13.84 -10.27
C GLU A 198 -13.32 -14.97 -9.81
N ALA A 199 -12.69 -15.69 -10.74
CA ALA A 199 -11.72 -16.74 -10.41
C ALA A 199 -10.55 -16.18 -9.58
N ALA A 200 -9.96 -15.05 -9.99
CA ALA A 200 -8.89 -14.38 -9.26
C ALA A 200 -9.32 -13.94 -7.85
N CYS A 201 -10.56 -13.44 -7.66
CA CYS A 201 -11.07 -13.07 -6.34
C CYS A 201 -11.26 -14.30 -5.44
N ASN A 202 -11.77 -15.41 -5.97
CA ASN A 202 -11.93 -16.68 -5.23
C ASN A 202 -10.58 -17.32 -4.86
N ASP A 203 -9.56 -17.19 -5.70
CA ASP A 203 -8.18 -17.60 -5.37
C ASP A 203 -7.61 -16.75 -4.24
N ILE A 204 -7.78 -15.42 -4.30
CA ILE A 204 -7.31 -14.48 -3.27
C ILE A 204 -8.02 -14.70 -1.92
N ASP A 205 -9.32 -15.06 -1.91
CA ASP A 205 -10.03 -15.40 -0.66
C ASP A 205 -9.66 -16.77 -0.08
N ARG A 206 -8.74 -17.52 -0.71
CA ARG A 206 -8.13 -18.74 -0.15
C ARG A 206 -6.73 -18.50 0.40
N TRP A 207 -6.21 -17.27 0.32
CA TRP A 207 -4.84 -16.98 0.75
C TRP A 207 -4.70 -16.95 2.28
N PRO A 208 -3.56 -17.42 2.82
CA PRO A 208 -3.18 -17.13 4.21
C PRO A 208 -3.03 -15.62 4.45
N THR A 209 -3.29 -15.19 5.68
CA THR A 209 -3.14 -13.79 6.14
C THR A 209 -1.73 -13.25 5.86
N PRO A 210 -1.57 -12.01 5.36
CA PRO A 210 -0.25 -11.42 5.09
C PRO A 210 0.52 -11.16 6.39
N HIS A 211 1.32 -12.13 6.81
CA HIS A 211 2.13 -12.09 8.01
C HIS A 211 3.65 -11.97 7.70
N PRO A 212 4.40 -11.06 8.38
CA PRO A 212 5.86 -10.97 8.28
C PRO A 212 6.59 -12.27 8.62
N GLY A 213 7.80 -12.43 8.06
CA GLY A 213 8.77 -13.46 8.46
C GLY A 213 8.55 -14.85 7.87
N LYS A 214 7.32 -15.36 7.88
CA LYS A 214 6.92 -16.62 7.23
C LYS A 214 6.93 -16.48 5.70
N ILE A 215 7.16 -17.59 4.98
CA ILE A 215 7.00 -17.67 3.53
C ILE A 215 5.54 -18.01 3.22
N LEU A 216 4.91 -17.20 2.38
CA LEU A 216 3.53 -17.34 1.93
C LEU A 216 3.49 -18.02 0.56
N VAL A 217 2.57 -18.95 0.38
CA VAL A 217 2.28 -19.65 -0.89
C VAL A 217 0.89 -19.22 -1.33
N LEU A 218 0.81 -18.56 -2.49
CA LEU A 218 -0.37 -17.84 -2.95
C LEU A 218 -0.78 -18.34 -4.35
N PRO A 219 -1.68 -19.34 -4.44
CA PRO A 219 -2.24 -19.79 -5.72
C PRO A 219 -3.04 -18.67 -6.39
N ILE A 220 -2.86 -18.48 -7.70
CA ILE A 220 -3.59 -17.45 -8.47
C ILE A 220 -3.60 -17.79 -9.96
N MET A 221 -4.78 -17.84 -10.57
CA MET A 221 -4.95 -18.02 -12.03
C MET A 221 -4.21 -19.25 -12.58
N GLY A 222 -4.23 -20.37 -11.83
CA GLY A 222 -3.50 -21.61 -12.18
C GLY A 222 -1.97 -21.55 -11.96
N THR A 223 -1.44 -20.43 -11.47
CA THR A 223 -0.03 -20.25 -11.08
C THR A 223 0.09 -20.22 -9.54
N VAL A 224 1.33 -20.18 -9.02
CA VAL A 224 1.59 -20.03 -7.57
C VAL A 224 2.67 -18.99 -7.34
N MET A 225 2.30 -17.86 -6.75
CA MET A 225 3.25 -16.87 -6.25
C MET A 225 3.80 -17.31 -4.90
N LYS A 226 5.13 -17.27 -4.72
CA LYS A 226 5.78 -17.45 -3.41
C LYS A 226 6.37 -16.11 -2.97
N VAL A 227 5.99 -15.64 -1.78
CA VAL A 227 6.44 -14.33 -1.27
C VAL A 227 6.79 -14.43 0.22
N ARG A 228 7.84 -13.74 0.66
CA ARG A 228 8.13 -13.53 2.08
C ARG A 228 8.03 -12.05 2.38
N ILE A 229 7.09 -11.67 3.25
CA ILE A 229 7.03 -10.32 3.79
C ILE A 229 8.21 -10.17 4.77
N PRO A 230 9.11 -9.19 4.61
CA PRO A 230 10.27 -9.05 5.49
C PRO A 230 9.86 -8.59 6.89
N THR A 231 10.75 -8.78 7.85
CA THR A 231 10.57 -8.32 9.25
C THR A 231 11.45 -7.12 9.58
N SER A 232 11.10 -6.37 10.63
CA SER A 232 11.94 -5.34 11.24
C SER A 232 13.28 -5.87 11.80
N TYR A 233 13.42 -7.18 11.96
CA TYR A 233 14.62 -7.88 12.43
C TYR A 233 15.48 -8.45 11.29
N ASP A 234 15.04 -8.35 10.03
CA ASP A 234 15.79 -8.82 8.87
C ASP A 234 17.04 -7.95 8.66
N LYS A 235 18.21 -8.59 8.55
CA LYS A 235 19.46 -7.87 8.29
C LYS A 235 19.44 -7.22 6.89
N PRO A 236 19.77 -5.91 6.76
CA PRO A 236 19.88 -5.25 5.46
C PRO A 236 20.76 -6.04 4.48
N GLY A 237 20.30 -6.17 3.23
CA GLY A 237 20.98 -6.95 2.20
C GLY A 237 20.88 -8.48 2.32
N THR A 238 20.41 -9.03 3.45
CA THR A 238 20.31 -10.49 3.64
C THR A 238 18.97 -11.04 3.14
N SER A 239 18.65 -10.77 1.87
CA SER A 239 17.53 -11.43 1.19
C SER A 239 17.86 -12.91 1.00
N GLN A 240 17.34 -13.79 1.87
CA GLN A 240 17.58 -15.23 1.74
C GLN A 240 17.13 -15.73 0.37
N LEU A 241 18.06 -16.35 -0.37
CA LEU A 241 17.86 -16.79 -1.74
C LEU A 241 17.09 -18.13 -1.78
N VAL A 242 15.82 -18.10 -1.37
CA VAL A 242 14.94 -19.27 -1.39
C VAL A 242 14.82 -19.77 -2.83
N GLN A 243 15.23 -21.03 -3.06
CA GLN A 243 15.45 -21.59 -4.38
C GLN A 243 14.14 -21.92 -5.12
N SER A 244 13.54 -20.91 -5.77
CA SER A 244 12.69 -21.07 -6.95
C SER A 244 12.42 -19.70 -7.58
N THR A 245 12.60 -19.57 -8.91
CA THR A 245 12.13 -18.43 -9.73
C THR A 245 12.28 -17.03 -9.07
N GLN A 246 13.52 -16.65 -8.77
CA GLN A 246 14.01 -15.35 -8.26
C GLN A 246 13.10 -14.59 -7.27
N PRO A 247 13.42 -14.57 -5.95
CA PRO A 247 12.74 -13.67 -5.02
C PRO A 247 12.98 -12.21 -5.40
N ILE A 248 11.90 -11.43 -5.46
CA ILE A 248 11.90 -10.02 -5.88
C ILE A 248 12.91 -9.22 -5.03
N GLN A 249 13.93 -8.62 -5.65
CA GLN A 249 14.89 -7.75 -4.96
C GLN A 249 14.31 -6.33 -4.80
N PHE A 250 13.39 -6.19 -3.84
CA PHE A 250 12.42 -5.09 -3.72
C PHE A 250 12.94 -3.64 -3.79
N HIS A 251 14.18 -3.34 -3.38
CA HIS A 251 14.60 -1.95 -3.10
C HIS A 251 15.78 -1.41 -3.94
N LEU A 252 16.89 -2.14 -4.11
CA LEU A 252 18.13 -1.49 -4.54
C LEU A 252 18.12 -1.02 -6.02
N PHE A 253 17.59 -1.84 -6.92
CA PHE A 253 17.44 -1.49 -8.34
C PHE A 253 16.45 -0.34 -8.57
N PHE A 254 15.42 -0.27 -7.71
CA PHE A 254 14.37 0.75 -7.73
C PHE A 254 14.94 2.15 -7.44
N PHE A 255 15.77 2.28 -6.40
CA PHE A 255 16.44 3.54 -6.07
C PHE A 255 17.35 4.04 -7.20
N TYR A 256 18.16 3.17 -7.81
CA TYR A 256 19.05 3.58 -8.91
C TYR A 256 18.26 4.17 -10.09
N ARG A 257 17.18 3.49 -10.53
CA ARG A 257 16.35 3.97 -11.64
C ARG A 257 15.73 5.34 -11.36
N CYS A 258 15.20 5.56 -10.15
CA CYS A 258 14.49 6.79 -9.83
C CYS A 258 15.45 7.97 -9.55
N PHE A 259 16.61 7.71 -8.95
CA PHE A 259 17.54 8.77 -8.55
C PHE A 259 18.64 9.09 -9.56
N HIS A 260 18.92 8.23 -10.56
CA HIS A 260 19.90 8.52 -11.60
C HIS A 260 19.70 9.90 -12.31
N PRO A 261 18.47 10.32 -12.69
CA PRO A 261 18.23 11.64 -13.33
C PRO A 261 18.47 12.85 -12.41
N VAL A 262 18.56 12.63 -11.10
CA VAL A 262 18.71 13.66 -10.05
C VAL A 262 19.90 13.38 -9.11
N PHE A 263 20.86 12.56 -9.55
CA PHE A 263 21.92 12.02 -8.69
C PHE A 263 22.73 13.10 -7.95
N PHE A 264 23.10 14.18 -8.64
CA PHE A 264 23.82 15.33 -8.06
C PHE A 264 23.00 16.14 -7.02
N HIS A 265 21.74 15.79 -6.80
CA HIS A 265 20.84 16.43 -5.84
C HIS A 265 20.36 15.47 -4.75
N ILE A 266 20.84 14.22 -4.71
CA ILE A 266 20.33 13.19 -3.80
C ILE A 266 20.48 13.55 -2.31
N GLN A 267 21.58 14.21 -1.92
CA GLN A 267 21.80 14.70 -0.56
C GLN A 267 20.73 15.72 -0.15
N MET A 268 20.51 16.74 -0.99
CA MET A 268 19.49 17.76 -0.76
C MET A 268 18.09 17.14 -0.74
N LEU A 269 17.79 16.19 -1.64
CA LEU A 269 16.50 15.51 -1.66
C LEU A 269 16.25 14.69 -0.39
N TRP A 270 17.26 14.00 0.12
CA TRP A 270 17.19 13.27 1.40
C TRP A 270 17.00 14.23 2.59
N GLU A 271 17.67 15.38 2.60
CA GLU A 271 17.47 16.45 3.60
C GLU A 271 16.02 17.00 3.57
N LEU A 272 15.48 17.30 2.38
CA LEU A 272 14.10 17.77 2.23
C LEU A 272 13.07 16.73 2.69
N VAL A 273 13.29 15.44 2.40
CA VAL A 273 12.43 14.35 2.86
C VAL A 273 12.49 14.18 4.39
N LEU A 274 13.68 14.31 5.00
CA LEU A 274 13.83 14.26 6.47
C LEU A 274 13.13 15.42 7.18
N LEU A 275 13.20 16.62 6.60
CA LEU A 275 12.59 17.83 7.16
C LEU A 275 11.07 17.92 6.88
N GLY A 276 10.54 17.10 5.97
CA GLY A 276 9.13 17.14 5.57
C GLY A 276 8.80 18.34 4.69
N GLU A 277 9.77 18.86 3.94
CA GLU A 277 9.60 20.05 3.09
C GLU A 277 8.69 19.79 1.88
N ALA A 278 7.97 20.83 1.46
CA ALA A 278 7.01 20.75 0.36
C ALA A 278 7.71 20.54 -0.99
N LEU A 279 7.47 19.40 -1.65
CA LEU A 279 8.23 18.96 -2.84
C LEU A 279 7.32 18.45 -3.96
N VAL A 280 7.44 19.04 -5.15
CA VAL A 280 6.77 18.57 -6.37
C VAL A 280 7.73 17.76 -7.23
N VAL A 281 7.32 16.56 -7.62
CA VAL A 281 8.03 15.67 -8.55
C VAL A 281 7.31 15.66 -9.89
N MET A 282 7.87 16.31 -10.91
CA MET A 282 7.34 16.31 -12.26
C MET A 282 8.00 15.23 -13.12
N ALA A 283 7.20 14.33 -13.71
CA ALA A 283 7.69 13.21 -14.51
C ALA A 283 6.88 13.03 -15.82
N PRO A 284 7.43 12.41 -16.89
CA PRO A 284 6.71 12.22 -18.14
C PRO A 284 5.62 11.13 -18.09
N SER A 285 5.65 10.24 -17.08
CA SER A 285 4.71 9.13 -16.92
C SER A 285 4.24 8.94 -15.46
N PRO A 286 3.03 8.39 -15.22
CA PRO A 286 2.56 8.06 -13.87
C PRO A 286 3.45 7.02 -13.16
N ALA A 287 4.11 6.16 -13.94
CA ALA A 287 5.07 5.18 -13.44
C ALA A 287 6.28 5.89 -12.80
N GLU A 288 6.98 6.74 -13.56
CA GLU A 288 8.15 7.49 -13.05
C GLU A 288 7.78 8.44 -11.90
N SER A 289 6.60 9.06 -11.97
CA SER A 289 6.03 9.86 -10.87
C SER A 289 5.93 9.03 -9.59
N SER A 290 5.17 7.93 -9.63
CA SER A 290 4.86 7.16 -8.44
C SER A 290 6.05 6.38 -7.89
N ASP A 291 6.89 5.82 -8.76
CA ASP A 291 8.12 5.17 -8.35
C ASP A 291 9.07 6.15 -7.65
N THR A 292 9.25 7.37 -8.19
CA THR A 292 10.19 8.32 -7.58
C THR A 292 9.69 8.89 -6.25
N VAL A 293 8.40 9.20 -6.12
CA VAL A 293 7.84 9.64 -4.83
C VAL A 293 7.98 8.54 -3.77
N LEU A 294 7.72 7.28 -4.14
CA LEU A 294 7.96 6.14 -3.26
C LEU A 294 9.45 5.96 -2.92
N ALA A 295 10.36 6.20 -3.87
CA ALA A 295 11.80 6.15 -3.64
C ALA A 295 12.25 7.26 -2.67
N LEU A 296 11.74 8.49 -2.83
CA LEU A 296 11.99 9.60 -1.90
C LEU A 296 11.51 9.24 -0.49
N VAL A 297 10.23 8.87 -0.32
CA VAL A 297 9.67 8.45 0.96
C VAL A 297 10.43 7.26 1.59
N SER A 298 11.01 6.38 0.78
CA SER A 298 11.78 5.23 1.24
C SER A 298 13.26 5.52 1.54
N CYS A 299 13.84 6.65 1.09
CA CYS A 299 15.29 6.88 1.22
C CYS A 299 15.73 7.25 2.65
N ILE A 300 14.79 7.60 3.52
CA ILE A 300 15.03 7.85 4.96
C ILE A 300 14.82 6.60 5.84
N SER A 301 14.52 5.43 5.24
CA SER A 301 14.40 4.16 5.95
C SER A 301 15.67 3.86 6.79
N PRO A 302 15.56 3.47 8.07
CA PRO A 302 14.39 2.90 8.74
C PRO A 302 13.42 3.90 9.39
N LEU A 303 13.62 5.21 9.23
CA LEU A 303 12.71 6.22 9.79
C LEU A 303 11.33 6.17 9.12
N ARG A 304 10.29 6.60 9.85
CA ARG A 304 8.95 6.80 9.28
C ARG A 304 8.88 8.19 8.67
N TYR A 305 8.52 8.28 7.39
CA TYR A 305 8.04 9.52 6.81
C TYR A 305 6.67 9.84 7.41
N CYS A 306 6.56 10.94 8.14
CA CYS A 306 5.36 11.31 8.91
C CYS A 306 4.46 12.34 8.21
N SER A 307 4.97 12.97 7.15
CA SER A 307 4.28 13.94 6.31
C SER A 307 3.45 13.24 5.22
N ASP A 308 2.63 13.99 4.46
CA ASP A 308 1.79 13.38 3.44
C ASP A 308 2.55 13.09 2.13
N PHE A 309 2.08 12.14 1.31
CA PHE A 309 2.64 11.94 -0.02
C PHE A 309 1.62 11.37 -1.01
N ARG A 310 1.65 11.90 -2.24
CA ARG A 310 0.82 11.45 -3.36
C ARG A 310 1.74 10.94 -4.46
N PRO A 311 1.93 9.61 -4.61
CA PRO A 311 2.83 9.06 -5.63
C PRO A 311 2.43 9.48 -7.06
N TYR A 312 1.12 9.57 -7.28
CA TYR A 312 0.54 10.12 -8.49
C TYR A 312 -0.68 10.95 -8.11
N PHE A 313 -0.73 12.17 -8.64
CA PHE A 313 -1.68 13.22 -8.30
C PHE A 313 -2.11 13.95 -9.58
N THR A 314 -3.40 14.28 -9.68
CA THR A 314 -4.01 14.84 -10.90
C THR A 314 -4.86 16.07 -10.59
N ILE A 315 -5.24 16.83 -11.62
CA ILE A 315 -6.14 17.99 -11.48
C ILE A 315 -7.56 17.61 -11.03
N HIS A 316 -7.86 16.31 -11.00
CA HIS A 316 -9.16 15.73 -10.66
C HIS A 316 -9.21 15.11 -9.26
N ASP A 317 -8.12 15.14 -8.49
CA ASP A 317 -8.13 14.69 -7.10
C ASP A 317 -9.06 15.57 -6.24
N SER A 318 -9.84 14.93 -5.37
CA SER A 318 -10.69 15.58 -4.36
C SER A 318 -9.96 16.63 -3.52
N GLU A 319 -8.66 16.43 -3.29
CA GLU A 319 -7.80 17.27 -2.46
C GLU A 319 -6.99 18.28 -3.30
N PHE A 320 -7.22 18.37 -4.62
CA PHE A 320 -6.58 19.34 -5.51
C PHE A 320 -6.70 20.79 -5.00
N LYS A 321 -7.85 21.17 -4.43
CA LYS A 321 -8.04 22.51 -3.86
C LYS A 321 -7.28 22.71 -2.53
N GLU A 322 -7.02 21.64 -1.79
CA GLU A 322 -6.30 21.67 -0.50
C GLU A 322 -4.84 22.13 -0.73
N TYR A 323 -4.17 21.56 -1.73
CA TYR A 323 -2.76 21.88 -2.05
C TYR A 323 -2.55 23.08 -3.01
N THR A 324 -3.60 23.60 -3.67
CA THR A 324 -3.46 24.67 -4.69
C THR A 324 -4.11 26.01 -4.31
N THR A 325 -4.89 26.08 -3.23
CA THR A 325 -5.53 27.34 -2.81
C THR A 325 -4.54 28.26 -2.10
N ARG A 326 -3.97 29.20 -2.85
CA ARG A 326 -3.10 30.26 -2.32
C ARG A 326 -3.87 31.15 -1.31
N THR A 327 -3.69 30.87 -0.03
CA THR A 327 -4.23 31.66 1.09
C THR A 327 -3.48 32.99 1.23
N GLN A 328 -4.16 34.03 1.76
CA GLN A 328 -3.61 35.40 1.80
C GLN A 328 -2.78 35.70 3.07
N ALA A 329 -3.05 34.99 4.16
CA ALA A 329 -2.08 34.79 5.24
C ALA A 329 -1.29 33.50 4.94
N PRO A 330 -0.02 33.38 5.33
CA PRO A 330 0.72 32.14 5.18
C PRO A 330 0.14 31.07 6.13
N PRO A 331 -0.43 29.96 5.63
CA PRO A 331 -0.46 28.74 6.43
C PRO A 331 0.99 28.24 6.63
N PRO A 332 1.25 27.28 7.53
CA PRO A 332 2.39 26.41 7.32
C PRO A 332 2.24 25.78 5.92
N GLU A 333 3.28 25.88 5.08
CA GLU A 333 3.28 25.24 3.75
C GLU A 333 2.97 23.75 3.90
N PRO A 334 2.16 23.15 3.01
CA PRO A 334 1.71 21.77 3.18
C PRO A 334 2.92 20.83 3.15
N SER A 335 3.16 20.15 4.26
CA SER A 335 4.22 19.14 4.38
C SER A 335 3.84 17.89 3.58
N VAL A 336 4.13 17.92 2.28
CA VAL A 336 3.72 16.88 1.32
C VAL A 336 4.69 16.74 0.14
N ILE A 337 4.87 15.50 -0.34
CA ILE A 337 5.50 15.20 -1.64
C ILE A 337 4.40 14.89 -2.67
N LEU A 338 4.33 15.65 -3.76
CA LEU A 338 3.35 15.45 -4.85
C LEU A 338 4.02 14.99 -6.15
N GLY A 339 3.71 13.78 -6.60
CA GLY A 339 4.08 13.27 -7.93
C GLY A 339 3.04 13.64 -8.98
N VAL A 340 3.45 14.32 -10.05
CA VAL A 340 2.56 14.86 -11.09
C VAL A 340 3.14 14.66 -12.49
N THR A 341 2.27 14.42 -13.48
CA THR A 341 2.68 14.32 -14.90
C THR A 341 2.29 15.54 -15.74
N ASN A 342 1.24 16.25 -15.32
CA ASN A 342 0.65 17.31 -16.12
C ASN A 342 1.45 18.64 -15.98
N PRO A 343 1.97 19.22 -17.08
CA PRO A 343 2.74 20.47 -17.05
C PRO A 343 2.01 21.66 -16.40
N PHE A 344 0.68 21.63 -16.32
CA PHE A 344 -0.12 22.62 -15.60
C PHE A 344 0.35 22.84 -14.15
N PHE A 345 0.78 21.79 -13.45
CA PHE A 345 1.28 21.90 -12.08
C PHE A 345 2.52 22.78 -11.95
N ALA A 346 3.37 22.89 -12.98
CA ALA A 346 4.54 23.79 -12.97
C ALA A 346 4.14 25.27 -12.82
N LYS A 347 2.94 25.66 -13.28
CA LYS A 347 2.39 27.01 -13.16
C LYS A 347 1.56 27.19 -11.90
N THR A 348 0.76 26.18 -11.54
CA THR A 348 -0.12 26.23 -10.36
C THR A 348 0.69 26.19 -9.07
N LEU A 349 1.69 25.32 -8.97
CA LEU A 349 2.57 25.15 -7.81
C LEU A 349 3.87 25.97 -7.93
N GLN A 350 3.96 26.95 -8.85
CA GLN A 350 5.14 27.80 -9.06
C GLN A 350 5.62 28.61 -7.84
N HIS A 351 4.84 28.58 -6.74
CA HIS A 351 5.11 29.25 -5.48
C HIS A 351 5.75 28.34 -4.43
N TRP A 352 5.76 27.02 -4.65
CA TRP A 352 6.37 26.04 -3.74
C TRP A 352 7.90 26.12 -3.82
N PRO A 353 8.60 25.85 -2.70
CA PRO A 353 10.05 26.04 -2.62
C PRO A 353 10.84 25.02 -3.46
N HIS A 354 10.30 23.81 -3.65
CA HIS A 354 11.00 22.71 -4.30
C HIS A 354 10.16 22.04 -5.39
N ILE A 355 10.66 22.09 -6.63
CA ILE A 355 10.12 21.39 -7.79
C ILE A 355 11.29 20.70 -8.49
N ILE A 356 11.23 19.38 -8.62
CA ILE A 356 12.16 18.61 -9.45
C ILE A 356 11.49 18.13 -10.73
N ARG A 357 12.28 17.98 -11.78
CA ARG A 357 11.89 17.38 -13.07
C ARG A 357 12.70 16.12 -13.28
N ILE A 358 12.05 15.06 -13.71
CA ILE A 358 12.64 13.74 -13.91
C ILE A 358 12.32 13.28 -15.32
N GLY A 359 13.34 12.84 -16.07
CA GLY A 359 13.21 12.43 -17.47
C GLY A 359 12.97 13.58 -18.44
N ASP A 360 13.03 13.27 -19.74
CA ASP A 360 12.73 14.22 -20.82
C ASP A 360 11.22 14.50 -20.90
N MET A 361 10.72 15.44 -20.10
CA MET A 361 9.40 16.04 -20.29
C MET A 361 9.36 16.86 -21.60
N LYS A 362 9.24 16.18 -22.73
CA LYS A 362 9.13 16.78 -24.07
C LYS A 362 7.86 17.62 -24.15
N GLN A 363 8.03 18.94 -23.99
CA GLN A 363 6.93 19.90 -24.13
C GLN A 363 6.30 19.77 -25.52
N ALA A 364 4.97 19.75 -25.56
CA ALA A 364 4.21 19.52 -26.79
C ALA A 364 4.23 20.75 -27.72
N GLY A 365 5.33 20.93 -28.46
CA GLY A 365 5.37 21.80 -29.63
C GLY A 365 5.97 23.21 -29.45
N GLU A 366 7.15 23.33 -28.83
CA GLU A 366 7.99 24.53 -29.03
C GLU A 366 9.15 24.27 -30.00
N THR A 367 8.97 24.64 -31.27
CA THR A 367 10.09 24.82 -32.20
C THR A 367 10.93 26.01 -31.74
N VAL A 368 12.24 25.81 -31.50
CA VAL A 368 13.11 26.80 -30.83
C VAL A 368 13.10 28.17 -31.54
N LYS A 369 12.33 29.12 -30.97
CA LYS A 369 12.45 30.55 -31.24
C LYS A 369 12.88 31.23 -29.95
N GLN A 370 14.07 31.83 -29.96
CA GLN A 370 14.65 32.51 -28.79
C GLN A 370 13.83 33.76 -28.40
N MET A 371 12.81 33.59 -27.54
CA MET A 371 12.19 34.73 -26.86
C MET A 371 13.13 35.25 -25.77
N LYS A 372 13.56 36.51 -25.90
CA LYS A 372 14.41 37.19 -24.91
C LYS A 372 13.65 37.42 -23.61
N VAL A 373 13.77 36.49 -22.66
CA VAL A 373 13.25 36.65 -21.30
C VAL A 373 13.89 37.88 -20.64
N LYS A 374 13.09 38.87 -20.24
CA LYS A 374 13.54 39.95 -19.35
C LYS A 374 13.92 39.33 -18.01
N LYS A 375 15.16 39.53 -17.56
CA LYS A 375 15.67 39.02 -16.28
C LYS A 375 14.78 39.46 -15.11
N LEU A 376 13.98 38.55 -14.57
CA LEU A 376 13.56 38.60 -13.17
C LEU A 376 14.53 37.71 -12.37
N LYS A 377 14.96 38.16 -11.19
CA LYS A 377 15.95 37.45 -10.38
C LYS A 377 15.26 36.42 -9.47
N ASN A 378 16.02 35.38 -9.10
CA ASN A 378 15.71 34.43 -8.02
C ASN A 378 14.57 33.42 -8.29
N LEU A 379 14.76 32.53 -9.27
CA LEU A 379 14.12 31.20 -9.28
C LEU A 379 15.22 30.14 -9.38
N LYS A 380 15.21 29.13 -8.50
CA LYS A 380 16.16 28.00 -8.51
C LYS A 380 15.50 26.74 -9.10
N THR A 381 15.10 26.80 -10.37
CA THR A 381 14.77 25.57 -11.12
C THR A 381 16.05 24.80 -11.42
N LEU A 382 16.13 23.57 -10.92
CA LEU A 382 17.24 22.65 -11.20
C LEU A 382 16.88 21.79 -12.42
N ASP A 383 17.24 22.29 -13.61
CA ASP A 383 17.14 21.53 -14.86
C ASP A 383 18.44 20.71 -15.07
N SER A 384 18.37 19.39 -14.90
CA SER A 384 19.48 18.49 -15.25
C SER A 384 19.56 18.31 -16.77
N LYS A 385 20.74 18.58 -17.32
CA LYS A 385 21.07 18.25 -18.71
C LYS A 385 21.81 16.90 -18.76
N PRO A 386 21.55 16.03 -19.74
CA PRO A 386 22.52 14.98 -20.09
C PRO A 386 23.82 15.65 -20.58
N GLY A 387 24.95 15.10 -20.17
CA GLY A 387 26.27 15.45 -20.70
C GLY A 387 26.75 14.38 -21.69
N ASP A 388 27.61 14.80 -22.62
CA ASP A 388 28.35 13.93 -23.55
C ASP A 388 29.45 13.12 -22.85
#